data_AF-A0A7Y4QUN8-F1
#
_entry.id   AF-A0A7Y4QUN8-F1
#
_cell.length_a   1.000
_cell.length_b   1.000
_cell.length_c   1.000
_cell.angle_alpha   90.00
_cell.angle_beta   90.00
_cell.angle_gamma   90.00
#
_symmetry.space_group_name_H-M   'P 1'
#
loop_
_entity.id
_entity.type
_entity.pdbx_description
1 polymer ?
#
loop_
_entity_poly.entity_id
_entity_poly.type
_entity_poly.pdbx_seq_one_letter_code
_entity_poly.pdbx_strand_id
1 'polypeptide(L)'
;MSKNPEYYLKPRQKFKVVLFLILSFLFCQSLSSQSISWQRTYDGPFQWTDISEDICDAGNGNFFIVGTTKRPNSYSSIFLLKIDKFGDTLWTKYIDTATGKALTPSGDGGCVITGLKGNAFTTKIDSNGNTVWFKTYTGNIVFIGYDIINTSDNGYIICGSAYYDSAFVFKVDSVGEIKWQRFYSAGYRKNYRKIIHGIDGGYVIAGYLNNTPTDTTRGLIEKIDSLGNEINEKTFILNGNTGVYD
;
A
#
# COMPACT_ATOMS: atom_id res chain seq x y z
N MET A 1 -26.34 -14.08 -71.39
CA MET A 1 -24.89 -13.83 -71.51
C MET A 1 -24.47 -12.86 -70.42
N SER A 2 -23.75 -13.34 -69.41
CA SER A 2 -22.94 -12.53 -68.49
C SER A 2 -22.08 -13.52 -67.69
N LYS A 3 -20.78 -13.59 -68.00
CA LYS A 3 -19.79 -14.37 -67.22
C LYS A 3 -19.25 -13.45 -66.13
N ASN A 4 -19.33 -13.87 -64.87
CA ASN A 4 -18.66 -13.19 -63.76
C ASN A 4 -17.14 -13.16 -64.00
N PRO A 5 -16.46 -12.00 -63.88
CA PRO A 5 -15.01 -11.95 -63.92
C PRO A 5 -14.44 -12.40 -62.57
N GLU A 6 -13.67 -13.50 -62.59
CA GLU A 6 -12.84 -13.91 -61.46
C GLU A 6 -11.62 -12.98 -61.36
N TYR A 7 -11.54 -12.20 -60.29
CA TYR A 7 -10.40 -11.32 -60.02
C TYR A 7 -9.22 -12.13 -59.47
N TYR A 8 -8.34 -12.61 -60.36
CA TYR A 8 -7.09 -13.28 -59.99
C TYR A 8 -5.98 -12.25 -59.68
N LEU A 9 -5.53 -12.19 -58.42
CA LEU A 9 -4.38 -11.39 -58.03
C LEU A 9 -3.07 -11.93 -58.63
N LYS A 10 -2.20 -11.04 -59.14
CA LYS A 10 -0.89 -11.44 -59.71
C LYS A 10 0.03 -12.03 -58.63
N PRO A 11 0.94 -12.97 -58.95
CA PRO A 11 1.77 -13.69 -57.97
C PRO A 11 2.56 -12.79 -57.01
N ARG A 12 3.10 -11.66 -57.49
CA ARG A 12 3.79 -10.65 -56.67
C ARG A 12 2.88 -9.92 -55.67
N GLN A 13 1.59 -9.75 -55.99
CA GLN A 13 0.61 -9.17 -55.06
C GLN A 13 0.16 -10.20 -54.01
N LYS A 14 0.02 -11.48 -54.39
CA LYS A 14 -0.22 -12.57 -53.44
C LYS A 14 0.90 -12.67 -52.39
N PHE A 15 2.16 -12.55 -52.80
CA PHE A 15 3.30 -12.60 -51.87
C PHE A 15 3.33 -11.41 -50.90
N LYS A 16 3.03 -10.19 -51.37
CA LYS A 16 2.94 -9.00 -50.52
C LYS A 16 1.76 -9.07 -49.53
N VAL A 17 0.62 -9.62 -49.95
CA VAL A 17 -0.57 -9.81 -49.09
C VAL A 17 -0.31 -10.89 -48.04
N VAL A 18 0.32 -12.01 -48.41
CA VAL A 18 0.69 -13.09 -47.48
C VAL A 18 1.74 -12.61 -46.47
N LEU A 19 2.75 -11.86 -46.90
CA LEU A 19 3.77 -11.30 -46.01
C LEU A 19 3.19 -10.26 -45.04
N PHE A 20 2.25 -9.42 -45.49
CA PHE A 20 1.54 -8.45 -44.65
C PHE A 20 0.63 -9.14 -43.61
N LEU A 21 -0.05 -10.23 -44.00
CA LEU A 21 -0.88 -11.03 -43.08
C LEU A 21 -0.03 -11.78 -42.03
N ILE A 22 1.15 -12.30 -42.40
CA ILE A 22 2.08 -12.95 -41.47
C ILE A 22 2.67 -11.92 -40.49
N LEU A 23 3.05 -10.73 -40.98
CA LEU A 23 3.50 -9.63 -40.13
C LEU A 23 2.39 -9.09 -39.21
N SER A 24 1.14 -9.00 -39.69
CA SER A 24 0.01 -8.61 -38.82
C SER A 24 -0.32 -9.69 -37.79
N PHE A 25 -0.15 -10.97 -38.11
CA PHE A 25 -0.36 -12.07 -37.18
C PHE A 25 0.75 -12.14 -36.13
N LEU A 26 2.00 -11.83 -36.50
CA LEU A 26 3.13 -11.68 -35.57
C LEU A 26 3.02 -10.42 -34.69
N PHE A 27 2.45 -9.32 -35.20
CA PHE A 27 2.21 -8.10 -34.41
C PHE A 27 0.97 -8.20 -33.51
N CYS A 28 0.04 -9.12 -33.80
CA CYS A 28 -1.16 -9.36 -32.98
C CYS A 28 -0.87 -10.20 -31.72
N GLN A 29 0.30 -10.84 -31.62
CA GLN A 29 0.66 -11.65 -30.44
C GLN A 29 1.16 -10.84 -29.24
N SER A 30 1.29 -9.51 -29.35
CA SER A 30 1.71 -8.65 -28.22
C SER A 30 0.56 -7.88 -27.58
N LEU A 31 -0.67 -8.36 -27.68
CA LEU A 31 -1.65 -8.11 -26.61
C LEU A 31 -1.37 -9.11 -25.50
N SER A 32 -0.42 -8.79 -24.62
CA SER A 32 -0.41 -9.46 -23.31
C SER A 32 -1.73 -9.07 -22.65
N SER A 33 -2.68 -9.99 -22.59
CA SER A 33 -3.68 -9.88 -21.53
C SER A 33 -2.90 -9.85 -20.21
N GLN A 34 -3.34 -9.04 -19.26
CA GLN A 34 -2.84 -9.16 -17.88
C GLN A 34 -3.26 -10.54 -17.37
N SER A 35 -2.42 -11.54 -17.61
CA SER A 35 -2.61 -12.87 -17.08
C SER A 35 -2.10 -12.89 -15.65
N ILE A 36 -2.89 -13.46 -14.76
CA ILE A 36 -2.47 -13.73 -13.39
C ILE A 36 -1.35 -14.76 -13.46
N SER A 37 -0.12 -14.35 -13.12
CA SER A 37 1.05 -15.23 -13.16
C SER A 37 0.97 -16.31 -12.08
N TRP A 38 0.43 -15.98 -10.92
CA TRP A 38 0.07 -16.93 -9.87
C TRP A 38 -1.00 -16.35 -8.96
N GLN A 39 -1.73 -17.23 -8.29
CA GLN A 39 -2.66 -16.89 -7.20
C GLN A 39 -2.45 -17.87 -6.05
N ARG A 40 -2.46 -17.35 -4.83
CA ARG A 40 -2.33 -18.10 -3.58
C ARG A 40 -3.24 -17.50 -2.52
N THR A 41 -3.70 -18.35 -1.62
CA THR A 41 -4.41 -17.96 -0.40
C THR A 41 -3.54 -18.37 0.78
N TYR A 42 -3.39 -17.47 1.73
CA TYR A 42 -2.62 -17.70 2.96
C TYR A 42 -3.57 -17.58 4.12
N ASP A 43 -3.57 -18.60 4.97
CA ASP A 43 -4.46 -18.69 6.12
C ASP A 43 -3.64 -18.66 7.41
N GLY A 44 -4.15 -17.96 8.40
CA GLY A 44 -3.62 -17.99 9.76
C GLY A 44 -3.90 -19.34 10.42
N PRO A 45 -3.39 -19.58 11.63
CA PRO A 45 -3.57 -20.84 12.34
C PRO A 45 -4.89 -20.84 13.12
N PHE A 46 -5.68 -19.76 13.01
CA PHE A 46 -6.90 -19.53 13.77
C PHE A 46 -8.08 -19.50 12.80
N GLN A 47 -9.19 -20.15 13.16
CA GLN A 47 -10.38 -20.31 12.30
C GLN A 47 -11.21 -19.02 12.12
N TRP A 48 -10.60 -17.85 12.28
CA TRP A 48 -11.27 -16.56 12.22
C TRP A 48 -10.70 -15.71 11.08
N THR A 49 -11.07 -14.45 11.03
CA THR A 49 -10.70 -13.55 9.94
C THR A 49 -9.21 -13.24 9.96
N ASP A 50 -8.57 -13.50 8.82
CA ASP A 50 -7.25 -13.01 8.45
C ASP A 50 -7.37 -11.93 7.38
N ILE A 51 -6.74 -10.79 7.62
CA ILE A 51 -6.78 -9.63 6.72
C ILE A 51 -5.35 -9.23 6.40
N SER A 52 -4.95 -9.29 5.14
CA SER A 52 -3.72 -8.64 4.66
C SER A 52 -3.96 -7.15 4.46
N GLU A 53 -2.99 -6.32 4.84
CA GLU A 53 -3.11 -4.86 4.81
C GLU A 53 -2.06 -4.22 3.91
N ASP A 54 -0.84 -4.78 3.84
CA ASP A 54 0.24 -4.22 3.03
C ASP A 54 1.27 -5.28 2.59
N ILE A 55 2.03 -4.96 1.54
CA ILE A 55 3.08 -5.80 0.97
C ILE A 55 4.29 -4.96 0.57
N CYS A 56 5.51 -5.44 0.83
CA CYS A 56 6.74 -4.81 0.35
C CYS A 56 7.76 -5.82 -0.17
N ASP A 57 8.77 -5.32 -0.89
CA ASP A 57 9.92 -6.11 -1.31
C ASP A 57 10.74 -6.62 -0.10
N ALA A 58 11.13 -7.88 -0.14
CA ALA A 58 11.97 -8.53 0.86
C ALA A 58 13.36 -8.93 0.30
N GLY A 59 13.74 -8.35 -0.85
CA GLY A 59 14.95 -8.67 -1.59
C GLY A 59 14.88 -9.99 -2.36
N ASN A 60 15.66 -10.08 -3.44
CA ASN A 60 15.81 -11.29 -4.26
C ASN A 60 14.49 -11.83 -4.84
N GLY A 61 13.51 -10.96 -5.09
CA GLY A 61 12.18 -11.31 -5.60
C GLY A 61 11.22 -11.87 -4.55
N ASN A 62 11.60 -11.85 -3.27
CA ASN A 62 10.71 -12.23 -2.17
C ASN A 62 9.87 -11.03 -1.72
N PHE A 63 8.78 -11.30 -1.00
CA PHE A 63 7.89 -10.27 -0.48
C PHE A 63 7.60 -10.48 1.00
N PHE A 64 7.45 -9.37 1.73
CA PHE A 64 6.84 -9.35 3.05
C PHE A 64 5.38 -8.93 2.92
N ILE A 65 4.46 -9.64 3.58
CA ILE A 65 3.05 -9.27 3.66
C ILE A 65 2.69 -9.13 5.13
N VAL A 66 2.12 -7.98 5.52
CA VAL A 66 1.60 -7.76 6.88
C VAL A 66 0.09 -7.73 6.86
N GLY A 67 -0.48 -8.17 7.97
CA GLY A 67 -1.90 -8.15 8.19
C GLY A 67 -2.23 -8.35 9.66
N THR A 68 -3.48 -8.73 9.87
CA THR A 68 -4.02 -9.03 11.19
C THR A 68 -4.70 -10.39 11.15
N THR A 69 -4.40 -11.22 12.15
CA THR A 69 -5.13 -12.44 12.44
C THR A 69 -5.91 -12.29 13.74
N LYS A 70 -7.14 -12.80 13.78
CA LYS A 70 -7.98 -12.78 14.99
C LYS A 70 -7.90 -14.12 15.71
N ARG A 71 -7.53 -14.08 17.00
CA ARG A 71 -7.58 -15.24 17.88
C ARG A 71 -8.96 -15.38 18.53
N PRO A 72 -9.49 -16.61 18.72
CA PRO A 72 -10.70 -16.82 19.49
C PRO A 72 -10.52 -16.27 20.92
N ASN A 73 -11.46 -15.45 21.39
CA ASN A 73 -11.47 -14.90 22.75
C ASN A 73 -10.17 -14.17 23.16
N SER A 74 -9.43 -13.61 22.21
CA SER A 74 -8.17 -12.91 22.47
C SER A 74 -8.00 -11.71 21.54
N TYR A 75 -6.98 -10.91 21.84
CA TYR A 75 -6.60 -9.79 20.99
C TYR A 75 -6.08 -10.28 19.65
N SER A 76 -6.26 -9.45 18.63
CA SER A 76 -5.63 -9.63 17.33
C SER A 76 -4.10 -9.69 17.45
N SER A 77 -3.47 -10.44 16.56
CA SER A 77 -2.02 -10.47 16.38
C SER A 77 -1.65 -10.00 14.98
N ILE A 78 -0.46 -9.42 14.85
CA ILE A 78 0.12 -9.14 13.53
C ILE A 78 0.36 -10.48 12.86
N PHE A 79 -0.15 -10.64 11.65
CA PHE A 79 0.16 -11.76 10.76
C PHE A 79 1.22 -11.28 9.77
N LEU A 80 2.42 -11.84 9.83
CA LEU A 80 3.53 -11.47 8.95
C LEU A 80 3.99 -12.68 8.15
N LEU A 81 3.99 -12.56 6.84
CA LEU A 81 4.45 -13.57 5.90
C LEU A 81 5.71 -13.09 5.21
N LYS A 82 6.62 -14.02 4.93
CA LYS A 82 7.61 -13.88 3.87
C LYS A 82 7.34 -14.94 2.83
N ILE A 83 7.14 -14.51 1.59
CA ILE A 83 6.89 -15.39 0.44
C ILE A 83 7.97 -15.19 -0.61
N ASP A 84 8.17 -16.19 -1.45
CA ASP A 84 9.03 -16.06 -2.62
C ASP A 84 8.31 -15.44 -3.84
N LYS A 85 9.04 -15.30 -4.94
CA LYS A 85 8.51 -14.75 -6.20
C LYS A 85 7.37 -15.55 -6.84
N PHE A 86 7.19 -16.79 -6.42
CA PHE A 86 6.15 -17.71 -6.89
C PHE A 86 4.95 -17.79 -5.94
N GLY A 87 5.02 -17.09 -4.80
CA GLY A 87 4.01 -17.11 -3.76
C GLY A 87 4.13 -18.31 -2.81
N ASP A 88 5.28 -18.98 -2.77
CA ASP A 88 5.51 -20.03 -1.79
C ASP A 88 5.98 -19.42 -0.46
N THR A 89 5.37 -19.86 0.64
CA THR A 89 5.66 -19.35 1.98
C THR A 89 7.06 -19.78 2.42
N LEU A 90 7.95 -18.81 2.62
CA LEU A 90 9.26 -19.02 3.22
C LEU A 90 9.16 -19.11 4.74
N TRP A 91 8.36 -18.22 5.35
CA TRP A 91 8.00 -18.31 6.76
C TRP A 91 6.76 -17.48 7.10
N THR A 92 6.18 -17.79 8.26
CA THR A 92 5.05 -17.09 8.85
C THR A 92 5.34 -16.75 10.30
N LYS A 93 5.00 -15.54 10.73
CA LYS A 93 5.16 -15.07 12.11
C LYS A 93 3.87 -14.44 12.62
N TYR A 94 3.65 -14.60 13.93
CA TYR A 94 2.57 -13.96 14.66
C TYR A 94 3.18 -13.09 15.75
N ILE A 95 2.99 -11.78 15.66
CA ILE A 95 3.71 -10.83 16.51
C ILE A 95 2.70 -10.08 17.38
N ASP A 96 2.90 -10.21 18.69
CA ASP A 96 2.26 -9.40 19.72
C ASP A 96 0.70 -9.48 19.74
N THR A 97 0.08 -8.75 20.66
CA THR A 97 -1.35 -8.44 20.66
C THR A 97 -1.58 -7.09 19.99
N ALA A 98 -1.36 -7.03 18.67
CA ALA A 98 -1.40 -5.81 17.87
C ALA A 98 -2.03 -6.06 16.48
N THR A 99 -2.33 -4.99 15.75
CA THR A 99 -2.79 -5.03 14.36
C THR A 99 -1.76 -4.36 13.46
N GLY A 100 -1.25 -5.06 12.45
CA GLY A 100 -0.32 -4.50 11.46
C GLY A 100 -1.10 -3.81 10.36
N LYS A 101 -0.68 -2.63 9.92
CA LYS A 101 -1.38 -1.81 8.91
C LYS A 101 -0.54 -1.49 7.68
N ALA A 102 0.75 -1.28 7.86
CA ALA A 102 1.67 -1.03 6.76
C ALA A 102 3.07 -1.50 7.12
N LEU A 103 3.88 -1.73 6.10
CA LEU A 103 5.26 -2.17 6.27
C LEU A 103 6.16 -1.59 5.17
N THR A 104 7.44 -1.37 5.51
CA THR A 104 8.45 -0.90 4.56
C THR A 104 9.75 -1.71 4.71
N PRO A 105 10.52 -1.97 3.64
CA PRO A 105 11.79 -2.70 3.76
C PRO A 105 12.76 -1.93 4.65
N SER A 106 13.51 -2.57 5.54
CA SER A 106 14.42 -1.86 6.46
C SER A 106 15.83 -1.61 5.89
N GLY A 107 16.09 -2.00 4.63
CA GLY A 107 17.38 -1.85 3.95
C GLY A 107 18.43 -2.92 4.30
N ASP A 108 18.25 -3.64 5.40
CA ASP A 108 19.14 -4.73 5.86
C ASP A 108 18.51 -6.12 5.69
N GLY A 109 17.59 -6.26 4.73
CA GLY A 109 16.90 -7.52 4.42
C GLY A 109 15.71 -7.85 5.33
N GLY A 110 15.41 -6.96 6.29
CA GLY A 110 14.23 -6.99 7.13
C GLY A 110 13.11 -6.05 6.67
N CYS A 111 12.16 -5.79 7.57
CA CYS A 111 11.13 -4.78 7.37
C CYS A 111 10.81 -4.03 8.68
N VAL A 112 10.18 -2.86 8.54
CA VAL A 112 9.57 -2.12 9.65
C VAL A 112 8.08 -2.01 9.44
N ILE A 113 7.32 -2.36 10.46
CA ILE A 113 5.86 -2.41 10.45
C ILE A 113 5.32 -1.30 11.34
N THR A 114 4.21 -0.68 10.95
CA THR A 114 3.37 0.16 11.82
C THR A 114 1.94 -0.37 11.93
N GLY A 115 1.19 0.14 12.89
CA GLY A 115 -0.21 -0.23 13.10
C GLY A 115 -0.76 0.25 14.43
N LEU A 116 -1.63 -0.55 15.05
CA LEU A 116 -2.27 -0.25 16.33
C LEU A 116 -2.02 -1.34 17.38
N LYS A 117 -1.50 -0.92 18.54
CA LYS A 117 -1.39 -1.68 19.80
C LYS A 117 -1.82 -0.79 20.97
N GLY A 118 -3.11 -0.44 21.01
CA GLY A 118 -3.64 0.60 21.90
C GLY A 118 -3.23 2.04 21.49
N ASN A 119 -2.04 2.20 20.92
CA ASN A 119 -1.54 3.37 20.22
C ASN A 119 -0.76 2.97 18.97
N ALA A 120 -0.36 3.96 18.16
CA ALA A 120 0.54 3.75 17.05
C ALA A 120 1.84 3.14 17.55
N PHE A 121 2.33 2.14 16.84
CA PHE A 121 3.60 1.49 17.15
C PHE A 121 4.45 1.37 15.88
N THR A 122 5.72 1.09 16.08
CA THR A 122 6.56 0.51 15.05
C THR A 122 7.37 -0.65 15.59
N THR A 123 7.63 -1.64 14.75
CA THR A 123 8.54 -2.75 15.08
C THR A 123 9.42 -3.06 13.88
N LYS A 124 10.69 -3.32 14.12
CA LYS A 124 11.61 -3.83 13.09
C LYS A 124 11.76 -5.33 13.22
N ILE A 125 11.70 -6.01 12.08
CA ILE A 125 11.80 -7.45 11.94
C ILE A 125 13.01 -7.75 11.05
N ASP A 126 13.86 -8.69 11.45
CA ASP A 126 15.00 -9.13 10.65
C ASP A 126 14.58 -10.05 9.49
N SER A 127 15.54 -10.42 8.64
CA SER A 127 15.30 -11.29 7.47
C SER A 127 14.78 -12.70 7.81
N ASN A 128 14.98 -13.14 9.06
CA ASN A 128 14.58 -14.44 9.62
C ASN A 128 13.23 -14.36 10.35
N GLY A 129 12.62 -13.18 10.38
CA GLY A 129 11.33 -12.94 11.02
C GLY A 129 11.42 -12.76 12.54
N ASN A 130 12.58 -12.39 13.09
CA ASN A 130 12.72 -12.07 14.51
C ASN A 130 12.56 -10.57 14.75
N THR A 131 11.96 -10.20 15.87
CA THR A 131 11.85 -8.80 16.29
C THR A 131 13.21 -8.26 16.74
N VAL A 132 13.69 -7.21 16.07
CA VAL A 132 14.91 -6.49 16.44
C VAL A 132 14.61 -5.44 17.51
N TRP A 133 13.53 -4.67 17.31
CA TRP A 133 13.05 -3.69 18.28
C TRP A 133 11.55 -3.47 18.11
N PHE A 134 10.90 -2.98 19.17
CA PHE A 134 9.48 -2.63 19.21
C PHE A 134 9.28 -1.34 20.00
N LYS A 135 8.52 -0.39 19.45
CA LYS A 135 8.24 0.93 20.06
C LYS A 135 6.76 1.25 19.94
N THR A 136 6.13 1.63 21.05
CA THR A 136 4.77 2.21 21.05
C THR A 136 4.87 3.68 21.35
N TYR A 137 4.20 4.51 20.55
CA TYR A 137 4.15 5.95 20.72
C TYR A 137 2.92 6.32 21.52
N THR A 138 3.10 6.60 22.81
CA THR A 138 1.99 6.90 23.73
C THR A 138 1.87 8.40 23.98
N GLY A 139 0.65 8.86 24.29
CA GLY A 139 0.38 10.22 24.73
C GLY A 139 -0.98 10.31 25.41
N ASN A 140 -1.51 11.53 25.53
CA ASN A 140 -2.83 11.78 26.11
C ASN A 140 -3.99 11.38 25.19
N ILE A 141 -3.71 11.01 23.94
CA ILE A 141 -4.70 10.60 22.94
C ILE A 141 -4.24 9.33 22.25
N VAL A 142 -5.20 8.56 21.73
CA VAL A 142 -4.93 7.32 21.00
C VAL A 142 -4.51 7.62 19.57
N PHE A 143 -3.44 6.97 19.13
CA PHE A 143 -2.95 7.04 17.76
C PHE A 143 -3.17 5.71 17.00
N ILE A 144 -3.40 5.78 15.70
CA ILE A 144 -3.39 4.63 14.79
C ILE A 144 -2.46 4.94 13.63
N GLY A 145 -1.35 4.19 13.50
CA GLY A 145 -0.48 4.29 12.32
C GLY A 145 -1.11 3.55 11.13
N TYR A 146 -1.26 4.22 10.00
CA TYR A 146 -1.86 3.64 8.79
C TYR A 146 -0.85 3.41 7.67
N ASP A 147 0.24 4.17 7.62
CA ASP A 147 1.27 4.00 6.60
C ASP A 147 2.65 4.33 7.15
N ILE A 148 3.67 3.70 6.58
CA ILE A 148 5.08 3.91 6.95
C ILE A 148 5.97 3.85 5.72
N ILE A 149 6.91 4.80 5.62
CA ILE A 149 7.95 4.81 4.59
C ILE A 149 9.33 5.07 5.19
N ASN A 150 10.38 4.59 4.53
CA ASN A 150 11.77 4.93 4.87
C ASN A 150 12.07 6.41 4.64
N THR A 151 13.15 6.91 5.21
CA THR A 151 13.71 8.23 4.88
C THR A 151 15.17 8.14 4.50
N SER A 152 15.67 9.15 3.79
CA SER A 152 17.06 9.20 3.31
C SER A 152 18.11 9.23 4.43
N ASP A 153 17.72 9.61 5.65
CA ASP A 153 18.54 9.57 6.86
C ASP A 153 18.40 8.24 7.64
N ASN A 154 18.00 7.15 6.97
CA ASN A 154 17.77 5.81 7.52
C ASN A 154 16.73 5.73 8.65
N GLY A 155 15.90 6.76 8.78
CA GLY A 155 14.74 6.77 9.66
C GLY A 155 13.48 6.31 8.93
N TYR A 156 12.34 6.56 9.58
CA TYR A 156 11.02 6.23 9.05
C TYR A 156 10.06 7.39 9.28
N ILE A 157 9.04 7.48 8.44
CA ILE A 157 7.93 8.42 8.57
C ILE A 157 6.65 7.60 8.66
N ILE A 158 5.87 7.85 9.71
CA ILE A 158 4.56 7.25 9.94
C ILE A 158 3.50 8.32 9.78
N CYS A 159 2.43 8.01 9.05
CA CYS A 159 1.22 8.84 9.04
C CYS A 159 0.03 8.06 9.60
N GLY A 160 -0.93 8.78 10.18
CA GLY A 160 -2.10 8.13 10.75
C GLY A 160 -3.17 9.08 11.25
N SER A 161 -4.10 8.53 12.03
CA SER A 161 -5.11 9.29 12.75
C SER A 161 -4.83 9.35 14.24
N ALA A 162 -5.23 10.46 14.84
CA ALA A 162 -5.24 10.68 16.28
C ALA A 162 -6.69 10.94 16.72
N TYR A 163 -7.00 10.58 17.96
CA TYR A 163 -8.32 10.87 18.54
C TYR A 163 -8.57 12.40 18.60
N TYR A 164 -9.85 12.82 18.62
CA TYR A 164 -10.27 14.24 18.54
C TYR A 164 -9.88 14.95 17.24
N ASP A 165 -10.25 14.31 16.12
CA ASP A 165 -10.36 14.95 14.82
C ASP A 165 -9.04 15.37 14.16
N SER A 166 -7.91 14.89 14.67
CA SER A 166 -6.58 15.23 14.16
C SER A 166 -5.95 14.05 13.42
N ALA A 167 -5.17 14.34 12.39
CA ALA A 167 -4.22 13.39 11.83
C ALA A 167 -2.81 13.66 12.39
N PHE A 168 -1.90 12.70 12.27
CA PHE A 168 -0.52 12.88 12.71
C PHE A 168 0.49 12.42 11.66
N VAL A 169 1.69 13.00 11.75
CA VAL A 169 2.90 12.48 11.10
C VAL A 169 4.03 12.46 12.12
N PHE A 170 4.64 11.29 12.31
CA PHE A 170 5.81 11.10 13.16
C PHE A 170 7.02 10.75 12.29
N LYS A 171 8.13 11.45 12.51
CA LYS A 171 9.45 11.02 12.03
C LYS A 171 10.18 10.34 13.16
N VAL A 172 10.65 9.13 12.89
CA VAL A 172 11.47 8.37 13.82
C VAL A 172 12.83 8.04 13.20
N ASP A 173 13.82 7.78 14.04
CA ASP A 173 15.14 7.35 13.61
C ASP A 173 15.21 5.85 13.27
N SER A 174 16.40 5.35 12.99
CA SER A 174 16.64 3.95 12.60
C SER A 174 16.32 2.93 13.69
N VAL A 175 16.18 3.37 14.95
CA VAL A 175 15.85 2.53 16.12
C VAL A 175 14.43 2.80 16.65
N GLY A 176 13.66 3.62 15.93
CA GLY A 176 12.27 3.93 16.25
C GLY A 176 12.08 5.01 17.31
N GLU A 177 13.10 5.82 17.61
CA GLU A 177 12.95 6.98 18.50
C GLU A 177 12.42 8.19 17.73
N ILE A 178 11.50 8.93 18.33
CA ILE A 178 10.88 10.11 17.69
C ILE A 178 11.93 11.21 17.51
N LYS A 179 12.16 11.62 16.25
CA LYS A 179 12.91 12.84 15.90
C LYS A 179 12.00 14.06 15.93
N TRP A 180 10.79 13.93 15.38
CA TRP A 180 9.75 14.96 15.49
C TRP A 180 8.37 14.35 15.30
N GLN A 181 7.36 15.06 15.81
CA GLN A 181 5.96 14.73 15.62
C GLN A 181 5.15 15.99 15.29
N ARG A 182 4.13 15.82 14.45
CA ARG A 182 3.22 16.88 14.02
C ARG A 182 1.79 16.36 14.03
N PHE A 183 0.87 17.25 14.40
CA PHE A 183 -0.56 17.00 14.42
C PHE A 183 -1.23 18.03 13.51
N TYR A 184 -2.18 17.56 12.73
CA TYR A 184 -2.85 18.34 11.70
C TYR A 184 -4.35 18.23 11.92
N SER A 185 -5.00 19.35 12.16
CA SER A 185 -6.44 19.44 12.38
C SER A 185 -7.04 20.46 11.43
N ALA A 186 -8.30 20.25 11.05
CA ALA A 186 -9.00 21.12 10.10
C ALA A 186 -10.40 21.53 10.61
N GLY A 187 -10.64 21.45 11.91
CA GLY A 187 -11.97 21.60 12.52
C GLY A 187 -12.95 20.45 12.21
N TYR A 188 -12.50 19.45 11.45
CA TYR A 188 -13.20 18.22 11.09
C TYR A 188 -12.28 17.04 11.34
N ARG A 189 -12.82 15.81 11.42
CA ARG A 189 -11.96 14.65 11.64
C ARG A 189 -11.10 14.36 10.42
N LYS A 190 -9.82 14.66 10.55
CA LYS A 190 -8.78 14.42 9.54
C LYS A 190 -8.18 13.05 9.75
N ASN A 191 -8.10 12.25 8.68
CA ASN A 191 -7.54 10.91 8.71
C ASN A 191 -6.56 10.74 7.55
N TYR A 192 -5.27 10.61 7.86
CA TYR A 192 -4.28 10.19 6.86
C TYR A 192 -4.27 8.68 6.69
N ARG A 193 -4.09 8.24 5.45
CA ARG A 193 -4.13 6.82 5.09
C ARG A 193 -2.90 6.34 4.33
N LYS A 194 -2.29 7.19 3.51
CA LYS A 194 -1.07 6.88 2.76
C LYS A 194 -0.12 8.07 2.73
N ILE A 195 1.17 7.80 2.72
CA ILE A 195 2.23 8.81 2.65
C ILE A 195 3.32 8.37 1.67
N ILE A 196 3.79 9.31 0.85
CA ILE A 196 4.88 9.10 -0.10
C ILE A 196 5.89 10.24 0.00
N HIS A 197 7.09 10.01 -0.51
CA HIS A 197 8.08 11.07 -0.71
C HIS A 197 7.58 12.11 -1.71
N GLY A 198 7.72 13.38 -1.36
CA GLY A 198 7.60 14.50 -2.28
C GLY A 198 8.88 14.67 -3.11
N ILE A 199 8.74 15.19 -4.33
CA ILE A 199 9.89 15.43 -5.24
C ILE A 199 10.86 16.50 -4.73
N ASP A 200 10.41 17.35 -3.82
CA ASP A 200 11.17 18.45 -3.21
C ASP A 200 11.77 18.09 -1.84
N GLY A 201 11.83 16.80 -1.50
CA GLY A 201 12.37 16.33 -0.22
C GLY A 201 11.39 16.42 0.95
N GLY A 202 10.16 16.89 0.71
CA GLY A 202 9.03 16.80 1.65
C GLY A 202 8.25 15.49 1.52
N TYR A 203 6.97 15.53 1.89
CA TYR A 203 6.07 14.38 1.81
C TYR A 203 4.71 14.79 1.24
N VAL A 204 4.05 13.84 0.58
CA VAL A 204 2.67 13.97 0.12
C VAL A 204 1.85 12.89 0.80
N ILE A 205 0.70 13.29 1.34
CA ILE A 205 -0.14 12.47 2.20
C ILE A 205 -1.54 12.45 1.62
N ALA A 206 -2.11 11.26 1.47
CA ALA A 206 -3.48 11.06 1.07
C ALA A 206 -4.34 10.61 2.26
N GLY A 207 -5.57 11.09 2.30
CA GLY A 207 -6.49 10.83 3.39
C GLY A 207 -7.91 11.28 3.09
N TYR A 208 -8.69 11.51 4.15
CA TYR A 208 -10.01 12.10 4.03
C TYR A 208 -10.39 12.93 5.26
N LEU A 209 -11.37 13.81 5.06
CA LEU A 209 -12.09 14.54 6.09
C LEU A 209 -13.51 13.98 6.20
N ASN A 210 -13.98 13.73 7.41
CA ASN A 210 -15.39 13.42 7.71
C ASN A 210 -15.94 14.39 8.75
N ASN A 211 -17.25 14.33 9.01
CA ASN A 211 -17.99 15.29 9.83
C ASN A 211 -17.90 16.73 9.28
N THR A 212 -17.86 16.89 7.95
CA THR A 212 -17.88 18.23 7.32
C THR A 212 -19.25 18.89 7.49
N PRO A 213 -19.43 20.21 7.25
CA PRO A 213 -20.70 20.90 7.50
C PRO A 213 -21.86 20.36 6.65
N THR A 214 -21.54 19.70 5.53
CA THR A 214 -22.49 19.05 4.63
C THR A 214 -22.60 17.54 4.87
N ASP A 215 -21.99 17.02 5.94
CA ASP A 215 -21.87 15.61 6.30
C ASP A 215 -21.29 14.69 5.19
N THR A 216 -20.61 15.30 4.21
CA THR A 216 -19.96 14.56 3.11
C THR A 216 -18.52 14.20 3.49
N THR A 217 -18.11 12.98 3.19
CA THR A 217 -16.67 12.63 3.23
C THR A 217 -15.94 13.31 2.07
N ARG A 218 -14.82 13.98 2.36
CA ARG A 218 -13.98 14.62 1.35
C ARG A 218 -12.63 13.91 1.27
N GLY A 219 -12.18 13.60 0.06
CA GLY A 219 -10.80 13.19 -0.16
C GLY A 219 -9.86 14.36 0.14
N LEU A 220 -8.68 14.02 0.64
CA LEU A 220 -7.67 14.98 1.10
C LEU A 220 -6.31 14.57 0.52
N ILE A 221 -5.61 15.54 -0.08
CA ILE A 221 -4.18 15.46 -0.36
C ILE A 221 -3.50 16.61 0.40
N GLU A 222 -2.48 16.29 1.17
CA GLU A 222 -1.71 17.24 1.94
C GLU A 222 -0.23 17.13 1.60
N LYS A 223 0.44 18.26 1.44
CA LYS A 223 1.87 18.34 1.19
C LYS A 223 2.54 19.01 2.38
N ILE A 224 3.58 18.37 2.91
CA ILE A 224 4.39 18.88 4.02
C ILE A 224 5.87 18.94 3.61
N ASP A 225 6.63 19.82 4.26
CA ASP A 225 8.09 19.87 4.11
C ASP A 225 8.80 18.72 4.87
N SER A 226 10.13 18.66 4.78
CA SER A 226 10.95 17.64 5.45
C SER A 226 10.92 17.71 6.99
N LEU A 227 10.47 18.84 7.54
CA LEU A 227 10.33 19.09 8.98
C LEU A 227 8.88 18.89 9.45
N GLY A 228 7.97 18.50 8.55
CA GLY A 228 6.55 18.31 8.82
C GLY A 228 5.77 19.62 8.96
N ASN A 229 6.21 20.72 8.35
CA ASN A 229 5.39 21.91 8.25
C ASN A 229 4.48 21.80 7.02
N GLU A 230 3.22 22.17 7.18
CA GLU A 230 2.25 22.18 6.07
C GLU A 230 2.69 23.17 4.98
N ILE A 231 2.73 22.70 3.73
CA ILE A 231 2.98 23.53 2.55
C ILE A 231 1.66 23.85 1.84
N ASN A 232 0.82 22.83 1.65
CA ASN A 232 -0.45 22.98 0.93
C ASN A 232 -1.40 21.83 1.26
N GLU A 233 -2.70 22.12 1.23
CA GLU A 233 -3.78 21.16 1.35
C GLU A 233 -4.77 21.31 0.19
N LYS A 234 -5.22 20.18 -0.38
CA LYS A 234 -6.33 20.14 -1.33
C LYS A 234 -7.37 19.13 -0.91
N THR A 235 -8.63 19.56 -0.87
CA THR A 235 -9.78 18.69 -0.64
C THR A 235 -10.65 18.56 -1.88
N PHE A 236 -11.33 17.42 -2.01
CA PHE A 236 -12.26 17.16 -3.11
C PHE A 236 -13.43 16.32 -2.60
N ILE A 237 -14.62 16.58 -3.13
CA ILE A 237 -15.82 15.84 -2.74
C ILE A 237 -15.77 14.47 -3.39
N LEU A 238 -15.94 13.41 -2.58
CA LEU A 238 -16.14 12.06 -3.09
C LEU A 238 -17.62 11.91 -3.42
N ASN A 239 -18.02 12.29 -4.65
CA ASN A 239 -19.39 12.06 -5.08
C ASN A 239 -19.60 10.56 -5.30
N GLY A 240 -20.33 9.93 -4.37
CA GLY A 240 -20.86 8.59 -4.55
C GLY A 240 -22.05 8.59 -5.51
N ASN A 241 -21.87 8.99 -6.77
CA ASN A 241 -22.89 8.72 -7.78
C ASN A 241 -22.74 7.25 -8.20
N THR A 242 -23.55 6.44 -7.51
CA THR A 242 -24.29 5.28 -8.00
C THR A 242 -24.05 4.98 -9.48
N GLY A 243 -23.42 3.83 -9.75
CA GLY A 243 -23.50 3.22 -11.07
C GLY A 243 -24.96 2.95 -11.41
N VAL A 244 -25.58 3.86 -12.14
CA VAL A 244 -26.65 3.53 -13.06
C VAL A 244 -25.95 3.33 -14.39
N TYR A 245 -25.88 2.06 -14.80
CA TYR A 245 -25.62 1.72 -16.18
C TYR A 245 -26.88 2.11 -16.96
N ASP A 246 -26.73 3.00 -17.95
CA ASP A 246 -27.68 3.11 -19.06
C ASP A 246 -27.34 2.05 -20.12
#